data_AF-A0A159Z8J2-F1
#
_entry.id   AF-A0A159Z8J2-F1
#
_cell.length_a   1.000
_cell.length_b   1.000
_cell.length_c   1.000
_cell.angle_alpha   90.00
_cell.angle_beta   90.00
_cell.angle_gamma   90.00
#
_symmetry.space_group_name_H-M   'P 1'
#
loop_
_entity.id
_entity.type
_entity.pdbx_description
1 polymer ?
#
loop_
_entity_poly.entity_id
_entity_poly.type
_entity_poly.pdbx_seq_one_letter_code
_entity_poly.pdbx_strand_id
1 'polypeptide(L)' 'MPLGPTIIERLNRARADLRMGVPVVLADMRGAALVVAAEEVDAARLADCARWAASWRWRSPTGERQR' A
#
# COMPACT_ATOMS: atom_id res chain seq x y z
N MET A 1 20.78 9.10 -13.87
CA MET A 1 19.60 8.21 -13.87
C MET A 1 19.08 8.11 -12.45
N PRO A 2 17.78 8.26 -12.18
CA PRO A 2 17.24 8.04 -10.85
C PRO A 2 17.47 6.57 -10.44
N LEU A 3 17.90 6.33 -9.21
CA LEU A 3 18.21 4.99 -8.66
C LEU A 3 16.97 4.26 -8.13
N GLY A 4 15.77 4.69 -8.53
CA GLY A 4 14.50 4.16 -8.04
C GLY A 4 13.62 3.66 -9.18
N PRO A 5 12.67 2.74 -8.88
CA PRO A 5 11.75 2.23 -9.88
C PRO A 5 10.85 3.36 -10.39
N THR A 6 10.63 3.36 -11.71
CA THR A 6 9.65 4.21 -12.37
C THR A 6 8.24 3.91 -11.90
N ILE A 7 7.29 4.82 -12.16
CA ILE A 7 5.89 4.60 -11.82
C ILE A 7 5.31 3.35 -12.49
N ILE A 8 5.69 3.08 -13.74
CA ILE A 8 5.23 1.91 -14.49
C ILE A 8 5.76 0.62 -13.85
N GLU A 9 7.03 0.58 -13.45
CA GLU A 9 7.61 -0.57 -12.74
C GLU A 9 6.94 -0.81 -11.39
N ARG A 10 6.67 0.26 -10.62
CA ARG A 10 5.93 0.16 -9.36
C ARG A 10 4.51 -0.37 -9.54
N LEU A 11 3.80 0.11 -10.56
CA LEU A 11 2.44 -0.37 -10.87
C LEU A 11 2.44 -1.83 -11.32
N ASN A 12 3.40 -2.22 -12.15
CA ASN A 12 3.55 -3.61 -12.57
C ASN A 12 3.85 -4.52 -11.38
N ARG A 13 4.71 -4.08 -10.45
CA ARG A 13 4.99 -4.83 -9.23
C ARG A 13 3.75 -4.94 -8.32
N ALA A 14 3.04 -3.84 -8.09
CA ALA A 14 1.83 -3.85 -7.26
C ALA A 14 0.76 -4.80 -7.82
N ARG A 15 0.57 -4.83 -9.15
CA ARG A 15 -0.36 -5.76 -9.83
C ARG A 15 0.07 -7.21 -9.70
N ALA A 16 1.37 -7.49 -9.70
CA ALA A 16 1.89 -8.84 -9.50
C ALA A 16 1.69 -9.28 -8.04
N ASP A 17 2.02 -8.42 -7.08
CA ASP A 17 1.85 -8.68 -5.65
C ASP A 17 0.37 -8.97 -5.32
N LEU A 18 -0.57 -8.18 -5.84
CA LEU A 18 -2.01 -8.41 -5.63
C LEU A 18 -2.50 -9.75 -6.19
N ARG A 19 -2.03 -10.16 -7.38
CA ARG A 19 -2.35 -11.50 -7.95
C ARG A 19 -1.82 -12.66 -7.11
N MET A 20 -0.79 -12.40 -6.31
CA MET A 20 -0.21 -13.40 -5.40
C MET A 20 -0.81 -13.30 -3.98
N GLY A 21 -1.88 -12.53 -3.78
CA GLY A 21 -2.51 -12.32 -2.48
C GLY A 21 -1.71 -11.43 -1.52
N VAL A 22 -0.68 -10.71 -2.01
CA VAL A 22 0.15 -9.81 -1.20
C VAL A 22 -0.49 -8.42 -1.14
N PRO A 23 -0.81 -7.88 0.06
CA PRO A 23 -1.35 -6.53 0.19
C PRO A 23 -0.35 -5.46 -0.26
N VAL A 24 -0.86 -4.39 -0.87
CA VAL A 24 -0.05 -3.23 -1.30
C VAL A 24 -0.56 -1.94 -0.66
N VAL A 25 0.31 -0.97 -0.47
CA VAL A 25 -0.08 0.36 0.01
C VAL A 25 -0.12 1.34 -1.15
N LEU A 26 -1.26 1.98 -1.33
CA LEU A 26 -1.39 3.17 -2.17
C LEU A 26 -1.34 4.39 -1.27
N ALA A 27 -0.54 5.38 -1.63
CA ALA A 27 -0.39 6.59 -0.83
C ALA A 27 -0.22 7.82 -1.71
N ASP A 28 -0.75 8.93 -1.21
CA ASP A 28 -0.63 10.26 -1.79
C ASP A 28 -0.40 11.29 -0.68
N MET A 29 -0.59 12.57 -1.00
CA MET A 29 -0.43 13.67 -0.05
C MET A 29 -1.53 13.72 1.02
N ARG A 30 -2.69 13.12 0.77
CA ARG A 30 -3.86 13.12 1.67
C ARG A 30 -3.83 11.94 2.63
N GLY A 31 -3.18 10.84 2.26
CA GLY A 31 -3.01 9.70 3.15
C GLY A 31 -2.51 8.46 2.44
N ALA A 32 -2.82 7.32 3.05
CA ALA A 32 -2.46 6.03 2.53
C ALA A 32 -3.57 5.01 2.82
N ALA A 33 -3.72 4.05 1.91
CA ALA A 33 -4.70 2.97 1.98
C ALA A 33 -4.00 1.64 1.75
N LEU A 34 -4.33 0.65 2.57
CA LEU A 34 -3.97 -0.74 2.33
C LEU A 34 -4.98 -1.34 1.33
N VAL A 35 -4.47 -1.93 0.26
CA VAL A 35 -5.25 -2.56 -0.79
C VAL A 35 -4.97 -4.06 -0.78
N VAL A 36 -6.04 -4.85 -0.83
CA VAL A 36 -6.02 -6.31 -0.88
C VAL A 36 -6.81 -6.79 -2.09
N ALA A 37 -6.42 -7.93 -2.67
CA ALA A 37 -7.20 -8.59 -3.71
C ALA A 37 -8.44 -9.24 -3.09
N ALA A 38 -9.63 -8.94 -3.62
CA ALA A 38 -10.89 -9.42 -3.07
C ALA A 38 -11.08 -10.92 -3.31
N GLU A 39 -10.55 -11.41 -4.43
CA GLU A 39 -10.60 -12.81 -4.85
C GLU A 39 -9.73 -13.75 -4.00
N GLU A 40 -8.69 -13.22 -3.33
CA GLU A 40 -7.74 -14.00 -2.53
C GLU A 40 -7.92 -13.82 -1.00
N VAL A 41 -8.73 -12.86 -0.55
CA VAL A 41 -8.82 -12.50 0.87
C VAL A 41 -9.98 -13.21 1.58
N ASP A 42 -9.69 -13.94 2.65
CA ASP A 42 -10.70 -14.48 3.55
C ASP A 42 -11.00 -13.53 4.74
N ALA A 43 -12.00 -13.89 5.55
CA ALA A 43 -12.42 -13.05 6.69
C ALA A 43 -11.33 -12.88 7.76
N ALA A 44 -10.55 -13.93 8.04
CA ALA A 44 -9.49 -13.88 9.05
C ALA A 44 -8.35 -12.96 8.58
N ARG A 45 -7.92 -13.13 7.33
CA ARG A 45 -6.89 -12.33 6.70
C ARG A 45 -7.30 -10.88 6.55
N LEU A 46 -8.56 -10.61 6.22
CA LEU A 46 -9.09 -9.25 6.16
C LEU A 46 -9.05 -8.58 7.54
N ALA A 47 -9.43 -9.29 8.60
CA ALA A 47 -9.34 -8.78 9.97
C ALA A 47 -7.90 -8.47 10.38
N ASP A 48 -6.94 -9.34 10.02
CA ASP A 48 -5.51 -9.09 10.24
C ASP A 48 -5.01 -7.84 9.49
N CYS A 49 -5.38 -7.71 8.21
CA CYS A 49 -5.05 -6.55 7.39
C CYS A 49 -5.64 -5.26 7.97
N ALA A 50 -6.89 -5.28 8.42
CA ALA A 50 -7.54 -4.13 9.03
C ALA A 50 -6.86 -3.71 10.34
N ARG A 51 -6.50 -4.67 11.20
CA ARG A 51 -5.72 -4.38 12.42
C ARG A 51 -4.36 -3.80 12.11
N TRP A 52 -3.66 -4.35 11.12
CA TRP A 52 -2.35 -3.84 10.69
C TRP A 52 -2.47 -2.41 10.13
N ALA A 53 -3.46 -2.16 9.28
CA ALA A 53 -3.70 -0.84 8.71
C ALA A 53 -4.01 0.20 9.80
N ALA A 54 -4.74 -0.20 10.85
CA ALA A 54 -5.03 0.67 12.00
C ALA A 54 -3.79 0.94 12.89
N SER A 55 -2.87 -0.02 13.00
CA SER A 55 -1.63 0.17 13.79
C SER A 55 -0.58 0.96 13.02
N TRP A 56 -0.61 0.91 11.69
CA TRP A 56 0.33 1.61 10.84
C TRP A 56 0.03 3.11 10.78
N ARG A 57 0.97 3.93 11.25
CA ARG A 57 0.90 5.39 11.12
C ARG A 57 1.62 5.83 9.85
N TRP A 58 0.86 6.27 8.86
CA TRP A 58 1.39 6.98 7.71
C TRP A 58 2.16 8.23 8.17
N ARG A 59 3.33 8.43 7.58
CA ARG A 59 4.09 9.68 7.67
C ARG A 59 4.30 10.19 6.25
N SER A 60 3.86 11.41 5.99
CA SER A 60 3.97 12.01 4.67
C SER A 60 5.43 11.98 4.17
N PRO A 61 5.70 11.59 2.91
CA PRO A 61 7.05 11.34 2.42
C PRO A 61 7.91 12.62 2.36
N THR A 62 7.27 13.79 2.37
CA THR A 62 7.89 15.09 2.16
C THR A 62 8.34 15.80 3.43
N GLY A 63 8.05 15.31 4.65
CA GLY A 63 8.55 15.92 5.90
C GLY A 63 8.13 17.38 6.17
N GLU A 64 7.39 18.03 5.27
CA GLU A 64 6.88 19.38 5.47
C GLU A 64 5.67 19.34 6.39
N ARG A 65 5.87 19.88 7.60
CA ARG A 65 4.80 20.17 8.56
C ARG A 65 3.79 21.08 7.87
N GLN A 66 2.55 20.60 7.71
CA GLN A 66 1.41 21.44 7.37
C GLN A 66 1.32 22.55 8.43
N ARG A 67 1.67 23.77 8.02
CA ARG A 67 1.14 25.00 8.62
C ARG A 67 -0.08 25.41 7.82
#